data_AF-A0A349PVH8-F1
#
_entry.id   AF-A0A349PVH8-F1
#
_cell.length_a   1.000
_cell.length_b   1.000
_cell.length_c   1.000
_cell.angle_alpha   90.00
_cell.angle_beta   90.00
_cell.angle_gamma   90.00
#
_symmetry.space_group_name_H-M   'P 1'
#
loop_
_entity.id
_entity.type
_entity.pdbx_description
1 polymer ?
#
loop_
_entity_poly.entity_id
_entity_poly.type
_entity_poly.pdbx_seq_one_letter_code
_entity_poly.pdbx_strand_id
1 'polypeptide(L)' 'SFINCARGALIKENELVECLKDGTLFQAGLDVFEHEPIQES' A
#
# COMPACT_ATOMS: atom_id res chain seq x y z
N SER A 1 -2.74 -2.17 -11.72
CA SER A 1 -3.27 -1.19 -10.75
C SER A 1 -3.86 -1.94 -9.56
N PHE A 2 -3.62 -1.47 -8.34
CA PHE A 2 -4.08 -2.09 -7.08
C PHE A 2 -4.90 -1.09 -6.24
N ILE A 3 -5.96 -1.52 -5.56
CA ILE A 3 -6.77 -0.65 -4.68
C ILE A 3 -7.14 -1.43 -3.40
N ASN A 4 -6.88 -0.84 -2.22
CA ASN A 4 -7.31 -1.41 -0.93
C ASN A 4 -8.15 -0.41 -0.12
N CYS A 5 -9.42 -0.76 0.11
CA CYS A 5 -10.36 -0.06 1.00
C CYS A 5 -10.94 -1.01 2.07
N ALA A 6 -10.29 -2.16 2.32
CA ALA A 6 -10.79 -3.17 3.24
C ALA A 6 -10.11 -3.08 4.61
N ARG A 7 -8.88 -3.60 4.74
CA ARG A 7 -8.05 -3.52 5.95
C ARG A 7 -6.58 -3.41 5.54
N GLY A 8 -5.79 -2.60 6.25
CA GLY A 8 -4.37 -2.40 5.93
C GLY A 8 -3.54 -3.68 6.01
N ALA A 9 -3.75 -4.49 7.06
CA ALA A 9 -3.05 -5.75 7.30
C ALA A 9 -3.27 -6.87 6.24
N LEU A 10 -4.05 -6.62 5.20
CA LEU A 10 -4.22 -7.56 4.08
C LEU A 10 -3.05 -7.51 3.08
N ILE A 11 -2.27 -6.43 3.10
CA ILE A 11 -1.14 -6.24 2.20
C ILE A 11 0.11 -5.90 2.99
N LYS A 12 1.27 -6.35 2.48
CA LYS A 12 2.56 -5.94 2.99
C LYS A 12 2.98 -4.66 2.30
N GLU A 13 2.94 -3.54 3.02
CA GLU A 13 3.22 -2.21 2.45
C GLU A 13 4.63 -2.12 1.84
N ASN A 14 5.62 -2.77 2.46
CA ASN A 14 6.99 -2.81 1.93
C ASN A 14 7.06 -3.50 0.55
N GLU A 15 6.37 -4.63 0.36
CA GLU A 15 6.35 -5.31 -0.94
C GLU A 15 5.57 -4.50 -1.98
N LEU A 16 4.49 -3.82 -1.56
CA LEU A 16 3.74 -2.93 -2.44
C LEU A 16 4.62 -1.79 -2.97
N VAL A 17 5.46 -1.20 -2.11
CA VAL A 17 6.41 -0.15 -2.50
C VAL A 17 7.44 -0.68 -3.50
N GLU A 18 8.01 -1.86 -3.27
CA GLU A 18 8.98 -2.45 -4.20
C GLU A 18 8.33 -2.76 -5.57
N CYS A 19 7.11 -3.30 -5.59
CA CYS A 19 6.37 -3.53 -6.83
C CYS A 19 6.03 -2.25 -7.60
N LEU A 20 5.86 -1.11 -6.91
CA LEU A 20 5.67 0.19 -7.57
C LEU A 20 6.99 0.72 -8.16
N LYS A 21 8.12 0.53 -7.46
CA LYS A 21 9.44 0.97 -7.92
C LYS A 21 9.96 0.16 -9.10
N ASP A 22 9.78 -1.16 -9.07
CA ASP A 22 10.27 -2.07 -10.12
C ASP A 22 9.36 -2.11 -11.36
N GLY A 23 8.17 -1.48 -11.29
CA GLY A 23 7.21 -1.38 -12.38
C GLY A 23 6.26 -2.58 -12.50
N THR A 24 6.32 -3.56 -11.60
CA THR A 24 5.35 -4.66 -11.51
C THR A 24 3.93 -4.14 -11.33
N LEU A 25 3.77 -3.07 -10.54
CA LEU A 25 2.54 -2.31 -10.40
C LEU A 25 2.71 -0.90 -10.96
N PHE A 26 1.84 -0.53 -11.89
CA PHE A 26 1.79 0.83 -12.43
C PHE A 26 1.32 1.87 -11.40
N GLN A 27 0.35 1.50 -10.55
CA GLN A 27 -0.23 2.39 -9.54
C GLN A 27 -0.93 1.60 -8.43
N ALA A 28 -1.02 2.20 -7.25
CA ALA A 28 -1.79 1.72 -6.11
C ALA A 28 -2.56 2.85 -5.43
N GLY A 29 -3.77 2.56 -4.95
CA GLY A 29 -4.55 3.46 -4.09
C GLY A 29 -4.92 2.77 -2.78
N LEU A 30 -4.69 3.43 -1.65
CA LEU A 30 -4.99 2.90 -0.31
C LEU A 30 -5.84 3.90 0.45
N ASP A 31 -6.92 3.40 1.07
CA ASP A 31 -7.72 4.11 2.06
C ASP A 31 -7.40 3.65 3.49
N VAL A 32 -6.72 2.51 3.62
CA VAL A 32 -6.41 1.82 4.88
C VAL A 32 -4.94 1.43 4.96
N PHE A 33 -4.33 1.53 6.15
CA PHE A 33 -2.91 1.26 6.40
C PHE A 33 -2.70 0.24 7.52
N GLU A 34 -1.54 -0.42 7.57
CA GLU A 34 -1.20 -1.38 8.64
C GLU A 34 -1.19 -0.71 10.02
N HIS A 35 -0.63 0.50 10.09
CA HIS A 35 -0.62 1.33 11.28
C HIS A 35 -1.41 2.61 11.04
N GLU A 36 -2.49 2.78 11.78
CA GLU A 36 -3.31 3.98 11.77
C GLU A 36 -3.36 4.62 13.17
N PRO A 37 -3.30 5.96 13.29
CA PRO A 37 -3.21 6.94 12.20
C PRO A 37 -1.84 6.92 11.52
N ILE A 38 -1.80 7.39 10.27
CA ILE A 38 -0.56 7.52 9.50
C ILE A 38 0.43 8.38 10.29
N GLN A 39 1.61 7.84 10.53
CA GLN A 39 2.68 8.53 11.23
C GLN A 39 3.28 9.59 10.30
N GLU A 40 3.53 10.79 10.82
CA GLU A 40 4.17 11.85 10.01
C GLU A 40 5.56 11.40 9.57
N SER A 41 5.90 11.72 8.32
CA SER A 41 7.17 11.39 7.66
C SER A 41 8.29 12.33 8.06
#